data_AF-A0A803YMW6-F1
#
_entry.id   AF-A0A803YMW6-F1
#
_cell.length_a   1.000
_cell.length_b   1.000
_cell.length_c   1.000
_cell.angle_alpha   90.00
_cell.angle_beta   90.00
_cell.angle_gamma   90.00
#
_symmetry.space_group_name_H-M   'P 1'
#
loop_
_entity.id
_entity.type
_entity.pdbx_description
1 polymer ?
#
loop_
_entity_poly.entity_id
_entity_poly.type
_entity_poly.pdbx_seq_one_letter_code
_entity_poly.pdbx_strand_id
1 'polypeptide(L)'
;EKSFAWCLECDAFCKEKTIKRLFRNVNSQLLVVRPDLNMAAFEDVTDQEVKSGSGMYFDIHCYKTTAPSAGMPVAFSVQVEDKSYYMCCEKEHGKMVVRFREGEVPKDIPGESNMIFFKKTFTSCSSKAFKFEYSLEQGMFLAFEEEDSLRKLILKKLPREDEVDETTKFVTSRNERHNL
;
A
#
# COMPACT_ATOMS: atom_id res chain seq x y z
N GLU A 1 37.92 -22.37 -16.11
CA GLU A 1 37.40 -21.77 -14.86
C GLU A 1 35.97 -21.27 -15.07
N LYS A 2 35.08 -21.40 -14.09
CA LYS A 2 33.76 -20.75 -14.11
C LYS A 2 33.86 -19.53 -13.21
N SER A 3 33.87 -18.33 -13.82
CA SER A 3 33.76 -17.07 -13.08
C SER A 3 32.44 -17.07 -12.31
N PHE A 4 32.53 -17.15 -10.99
CA PHE A 4 31.49 -16.70 -10.09
C PHE A 4 31.45 -15.18 -10.18
N ALA A 5 30.57 -14.65 -11.02
CA ALA A 5 30.15 -13.27 -10.88
C ALA A 5 29.26 -13.21 -9.63
N TRP A 6 29.86 -12.76 -8.52
CA TRP A 6 29.12 -12.22 -7.40
C TRP A 6 28.33 -11.02 -7.93
N CYS A 7 27.03 -11.18 -8.19
CA CYS A 7 26.15 -10.02 -8.31
C CYS A 7 26.16 -9.34 -6.95
N LEU A 8 27.01 -8.31 -6.83
CA LEU A 8 26.86 -7.26 -5.84
C LEU A 8 25.38 -6.86 -5.80
N GLU A 9 24.81 -6.92 -4.59
CA GLU A 9 23.57 -6.32 -4.12
C GLU A 9 22.89 -5.41 -5.16
N CYS A 10 22.00 -5.98 -5.96
CA CYS A 10 21.14 -5.18 -6.79
C CYS A 10 19.94 -4.80 -5.92
N ASP A 11 19.87 -3.56 -5.45
CA ASP A 11 18.75 -3.01 -4.68
C ASP A 11 17.44 -2.93 -5.50
N ALA A 12 17.43 -3.49 -6.71
CA ALA A 12 16.29 -3.46 -7.61
C ALA A 12 15.15 -4.38 -7.12
N PHE A 13 13.95 -3.80 -7.01
CA PHE A 13 12.74 -4.56 -6.71
C PHE A 13 12.25 -5.28 -7.97
N CYS A 14 12.37 -6.60 -7.99
CA CYS A 14 11.90 -7.46 -9.08
C CYS A 14 10.47 -7.95 -8.80
N LYS A 15 9.51 -7.59 -9.66
CA LYS A 15 8.10 -7.95 -9.48
C LYS A 15 7.88 -9.48 -9.52
N GLU A 16 7.21 -10.01 -8.50
CA GLU A 16 6.87 -11.44 -8.38
C GLU A 16 5.45 -11.72 -8.85
N LYS A 17 4.47 -11.01 -8.29
CA LYS A 17 3.04 -11.19 -8.59
C LYS A 17 2.25 -9.91 -8.35
N THR A 18 1.04 -9.86 -8.89
CA THR A 18 0.04 -8.82 -8.55
C THR A 18 -1.18 -9.49 -7.93
N ILE A 19 -1.67 -8.97 -6.82
CA ILE A 19 -2.90 -9.45 -6.17
C ILE A 19 -3.90 -8.31 -6.02
N LYS A 20 -5.14 -8.55 -6.42
CA LYS A 20 -6.24 -7.60 -6.27
C LYS A 20 -6.91 -7.74 -4.89
N ARG A 21 -7.06 -6.65 -4.14
CA ARG A 21 -7.64 -6.64 -2.78
C ARG A 21 -8.45 -5.39 -2.50
N LEU A 22 -9.39 -5.53 -1.58
CA LEU A 22 -10.02 -4.42 -0.88
C LEU A 22 -9.31 -4.20 0.44
N PHE A 23 -9.17 -2.95 0.86
CA PHE A 23 -8.61 -2.58 2.15
C PHE A 23 -9.70 -2.03 3.06
N ARG A 24 -9.80 -2.58 4.27
CA ARG A 24 -10.66 -2.06 5.32
C ARG A 24 -9.88 -1.66 6.57
N ASN A 25 -10.33 -0.63 7.26
CA ASN A 25 -9.80 -0.25 8.58
C ASN A 25 -10.50 -1.05 9.71
N VAL A 26 -10.17 -0.75 10.96
CA VAL A 26 -10.79 -1.36 12.16
C VAL A 26 -12.29 -1.14 12.28
N ASN A 27 -12.80 -0.06 11.70
CA ASN A 27 -14.21 0.26 11.67
C ASN A 27 -14.94 -0.43 10.51
N SER A 28 -14.27 -1.36 9.82
CA SER A 28 -14.76 -2.06 8.62
C SER A 28 -15.07 -1.14 7.43
N GLN A 29 -14.55 0.08 7.41
CA GLN A 29 -14.73 1.01 6.31
C GLN A 29 -13.78 0.72 5.18
N LEU A 30 -14.18 0.98 3.95
CA LEU A 30 -13.42 0.67 2.76
C LEU A 30 -12.52 1.83 2.36
N LEU A 31 -11.26 1.55 2.03
CA LEU A 31 -10.38 2.55 1.43
C LEU A 31 -10.80 2.83 -0.02
N VAL A 32 -11.06 4.11 -0.32
CA VAL A 32 -11.47 4.60 -1.64
C VAL A 32 -10.51 5.67 -2.10
N VAL A 33 -10.01 5.56 -3.33
CA VAL A 33 -9.15 6.57 -3.97
C VAL A 33 -10.02 7.58 -4.73
N ARG A 34 -9.74 8.86 -4.51
CA ARG A 34 -10.37 10.01 -5.16
C ARG A 34 -9.29 10.86 -5.82
N PRO A 35 -8.88 10.56 -7.07
CA PRO A 35 -7.78 11.25 -7.74
C PRO A 35 -8.04 12.73 -8.00
N ASP A 36 -9.30 13.11 -8.19
CA ASP A 36 -9.76 14.50 -8.32
C ASP A 36 -9.42 15.36 -7.09
N LEU A 37 -9.47 14.75 -5.90
CA LEU A 37 -9.08 15.35 -4.63
C LEU A 37 -7.64 15.00 -4.23
N ASN A 38 -6.92 14.25 -5.08
CA ASN A 38 -5.57 13.75 -4.85
C ASN A 38 -5.39 13.08 -3.47
N MET A 39 -6.40 12.31 -3.06
CA MET A 39 -6.45 11.67 -1.74
C MET A 39 -7.06 10.28 -1.81
N ALA A 40 -6.93 9.55 -0.71
CA ALA A 40 -7.76 8.38 -0.43
C ALA A 40 -8.35 8.51 0.97
N ALA A 41 -9.55 7.97 1.17
CA ALA A 41 -10.22 8.02 2.46
C ALA A 41 -10.94 6.70 2.75
N PHE A 42 -11.15 6.42 4.02
CA PHE A 42 -11.96 5.30 4.48
C PHE A 42 -13.43 5.71 4.56
N GLU A 43 -14.28 5.01 3.81
CA GLU A 43 -15.69 5.33 3.61
C GLU A 43 -16.59 4.16 4.02
N ASP A 44 -17.82 4.47 4.44
CA ASP A 44 -18.85 3.49 4.76
C ASP A 44 -19.45 2.92 3.46
N VAL A 45 -18.78 1.90 2.91
CA VAL A 45 -19.18 1.23 1.66
C VAL A 45 -19.48 -0.25 1.94
N THR A 46 -20.67 -0.69 1.54
CA THR A 46 -21.08 -2.10 1.64
C THR A 46 -20.50 -2.94 0.49
N ASP A 47 -20.43 -4.26 0.67
CA ASP A 47 -19.91 -5.15 -0.39
C ASP A 47 -20.75 -5.13 -1.68
N GLN A 48 -22.01 -4.68 -1.61
CA GLN A 48 -22.88 -4.52 -2.78
C GLN A 48 -22.57 -3.27 -3.60
N GLU A 49 -22.00 -2.24 -2.96
CA GLU A 49 -21.64 -0.97 -3.59
C GLU A 49 -20.24 -1.00 -4.21
N VAL A 50 -19.44 -2.01 -3.87
CA VAL A 50 -18.10 -2.21 -4.43
C VAL A 50 -18.17 -2.46 -5.93
N LYS A 51 -17.51 -1.59 -6.71
CA LYS A 51 -17.47 -1.66 -8.17
C LYS A 51 -16.03 -1.70 -8.67
N SER A 52 -15.82 -2.36 -9.80
CA SER A 52 -14.53 -2.29 -10.50
C SER A 52 -14.37 -0.89 -11.13
N GLY A 53 -13.16 -0.36 -11.13
CA GLY A 53 -12.88 0.97 -11.69
C GLY A 53 -13.40 2.14 -10.85
N SER A 54 -13.79 1.94 -9.58
CA SER A 54 -14.28 3.03 -8.72
C SER A 54 -13.30 3.46 -7.64
N GLY A 55 -12.00 3.20 -7.81
CA GLY A 55 -11.01 3.56 -6.77
C GLY A 55 -10.99 2.64 -5.55
N MET A 56 -11.74 1.53 -5.58
CA MET A 56 -11.94 0.65 -4.42
C MET A 56 -11.04 -0.60 -4.41
N TYR A 57 -10.72 -1.12 -5.59
CA TYR A 57 -9.85 -2.29 -5.73
C TYR A 57 -8.41 -1.88 -5.93
N PHE A 58 -7.56 -2.32 -5.02
CA PHE A 58 -6.12 -2.11 -5.12
C PHE A 58 -5.45 -3.33 -5.73
N ASP A 59 -4.67 -3.09 -6.77
CA ASP A 59 -3.68 -4.04 -7.26
C ASP A 59 -2.40 -3.85 -6.43
N ILE A 60 -2.09 -4.86 -5.62
CA ILE A 60 -0.88 -4.92 -4.80
C ILE A 60 0.18 -5.64 -5.62
N HIS A 61 1.17 -4.90 -6.09
CA HIS A 61 2.32 -5.46 -6.80
C HIS A 61 3.34 -5.92 -5.77
N CYS A 62 3.52 -7.23 -5.62
CA CYS A 62 4.49 -7.82 -4.70
C CYS A 62 5.82 -8.01 -5.41
N TYR A 63 6.90 -7.61 -4.75
CA TYR A 63 8.26 -7.76 -5.24
C TYR A 63 9.01 -8.80 -4.42
N LYS A 64 10.02 -9.42 -5.05
CA LYS A 64 10.91 -10.36 -4.36
C LYS A 64 11.63 -9.65 -3.21
N THR A 65 11.79 -10.35 -2.09
CA THR A 65 12.58 -9.88 -0.95
C THR A 65 13.73 -10.82 -0.68
N THR A 66 14.92 -10.26 -0.48
CA THR A 66 16.11 -10.96 0.03
C THR A 66 16.24 -10.81 1.55
N ALA A 67 15.46 -9.91 2.16
CA ALA A 67 15.45 -9.61 3.59
C ALA A 67 14.04 -9.77 4.20
N PRO A 68 13.60 -11.00 4.51
CA PRO A 68 12.24 -11.26 4.99
C PRO A 68 11.86 -10.54 6.28
N SER A 69 12.85 -10.23 7.14
CA SER A 69 12.65 -9.52 8.41
C SER A 69 12.14 -8.08 8.24
N ALA A 70 12.46 -7.43 7.12
CA ALA A 70 11.96 -6.09 6.81
C ALA A 70 10.49 -6.07 6.37
N GLY A 71 9.92 -7.23 6.02
CA GLY A 71 8.59 -7.35 5.42
C GLY A 71 8.64 -7.54 3.90
N MET A 72 7.47 -7.73 3.29
CA MET A 72 7.38 -7.94 1.83
C MET A 72 7.25 -6.59 1.11
N PRO A 73 8.16 -6.22 0.20
CA PRO A 73 8.05 -4.99 -0.56
C PRO A 73 6.84 -5.04 -1.51
N VAL A 74 6.04 -3.98 -1.47
CA VAL A 74 4.83 -3.83 -2.29
C VAL A 74 4.72 -2.41 -2.83
N ALA A 75 4.11 -2.29 -4.01
CA ALA A 75 3.57 -1.04 -4.54
C ALA A 75 2.07 -1.22 -4.77
N PHE A 76 1.34 -0.11 -4.80
CA PHE A 76 -0.11 -0.10 -4.99
C PHE A 76 -0.49 0.64 -6.25
N SER A 77 -1.37 0.05 -7.03
CA SER A 77 -2.14 0.78 -8.06
C SER A 77 -3.63 0.54 -7.89
N VAL A 78 -4.41 1.41 -8.51
CA VAL A 78 -5.86 1.40 -8.50
C VAL A 78 -6.38 1.84 -9.86
N GLN A 79 -7.52 1.30 -10.26
CA GLN A 79 -8.25 1.78 -11.43
C GLN A 79 -9.39 2.71 -10.99
N VAL A 80 -9.45 3.89 -11.59
CA VAL A 80 -10.56 4.85 -11.46
C VAL A 80 -11.00 5.22 -12.87
N GLU A 81 -12.24 4.86 -13.20
CA GLU A 81 -12.77 4.89 -14.56
C GLU A 81 -11.85 4.10 -15.52
N ASP A 82 -11.44 4.72 -16.62
CA ASP A 82 -10.54 4.15 -17.62
C ASP A 82 -9.06 4.47 -17.36
N LYS A 83 -8.73 4.98 -16.17
CA LYS A 83 -7.38 5.43 -15.81
C LYS A 83 -6.79 4.60 -14.67
N SER A 84 -5.49 4.32 -14.81
CA SER A 84 -4.67 3.72 -13.75
C SER A 84 -3.99 4.80 -12.94
N TYR A 85 -3.94 4.61 -11.63
CA TYR A 85 -3.19 5.47 -10.71
C TYR A 85 -2.31 4.61 -9.81
N TYR A 86 -1.08 5.06 -9.54
CA TYR A 86 -0.21 4.43 -8.55
C TYR A 86 -0.06 5.30 -7.31
N MET A 87 0.07 4.65 -6.15
CA MET A 87 0.34 5.31 -4.88
C MET A 87 1.83 5.66 -4.79
N CYS A 88 2.15 6.88 -4.40
CA CYS A 88 3.51 7.29 -4.07
C CYS A 88 3.50 8.31 -2.93
N CYS A 89 4.67 8.53 -2.33
CA CYS A 89 4.86 9.50 -1.26
C CYS A 89 5.67 10.68 -1.78
N GLU A 90 5.22 11.89 -1.48
CA GLU A 90 5.88 13.12 -1.91
C GLU A 90 6.09 14.04 -0.72
N LYS A 91 7.15 14.86 -0.79
CA LYS A 91 7.43 15.85 0.24
C LYS A 91 6.75 17.17 -0.14
N GLU A 92 5.78 17.59 0.64
CA GLU A 92 5.05 18.84 0.47
C GLU A 92 5.15 19.69 1.74
N HIS A 93 5.60 20.94 1.61
CA HIS A 93 5.76 21.87 2.74
C HIS A 93 6.55 21.28 3.92
N GLY A 94 7.50 20.37 3.65
CA GLY A 94 8.31 19.70 4.67
C GLY A 94 7.70 18.44 5.27
N LYS A 95 6.46 18.08 4.95
CA LYS A 95 5.76 16.87 5.40
C LYS A 95 5.70 15.84 4.27
N MET A 96 5.91 14.56 4.60
CA MET A 96 5.69 13.46 3.64
C MET A 96 4.19 13.17 3.55
N VAL A 97 3.65 13.12 2.33
CA VAL A 97 2.21 12.93 2.06
C VAL A 97 1.98 11.84 1.03
N VAL A 98 0.85 11.13 1.15
CA VAL A 98 0.43 10.10 0.19
C VAL A 98 -0.27 10.75 -1.00
N ARG A 99 0.08 10.31 -2.20
CA ARG A 99 -0.42 10.83 -3.49
C ARG A 99 -0.75 9.70 -4.44
N PHE A 100 -1.67 10.00 -5.36
CA PHE A 100 -2.05 9.09 -6.44
C PHE A 100 -1.76 9.74 -7.78
N ARG A 101 -0.79 9.19 -8.52
CA ARG A 101 -0.35 9.73 -9.81
C ARG A 101 -0.90 8.87 -10.94
N GLU A 102 -1.43 9.51 -11.96
CA GLU A 102 -1.92 8.83 -13.16
C GLU A 102 -0.75 8.11 -13.85
N GLY A 103 -0.93 6.83 -14.16
CA GLY A 103 0.07 5.98 -14.76
C GLY A 103 0.10 4.56 -14.20
N GLU A 104 1.00 3.76 -14.75
CA GLU A 104 1.24 2.38 -14.36
C GLU A 104 2.42 2.29 -13.40
N VAL A 105 2.38 1.32 -12.48
CA VAL A 105 3.55 1.00 -11.67
C VAL A 105 4.64 0.40 -12.58
N PRO A 106 5.88 0.94 -12.55
CA PRO A 106 6.98 0.40 -13.35
C PRO A 106 7.18 -1.10 -13.11
N LYS A 107 7.51 -1.83 -14.18
CA LYS A 107 7.78 -3.28 -14.10
C LYS A 107 8.99 -3.57 -13.23
N ASP A 108 10.02 -2.73 -13.37
CA ASP A 108 11.28 -2.82 -12.64
C ASP A 108 11.54 -1.48 -11.95
N ILE A 109 11.89 -1.53 -10.67
CA ILE A 109 12.23 -0.36 -9.86
C ILE A 109 13.69 -0.53 -9.44
N PRO A 110 14.62 0.32 -9.90
CA PRO A 110 16.06 0.07 -9.83
C PRO A 110 16.71 0.29 -8.45
N GLY A 111 15.92 0.35 -7.38
CA GLY A 111 16.42 0.68 -6.05
C GLY A 111 15.33 1.23 -5.13
N GLU A 112 15.76 2.04 -4.17
CA GLU A 112 14.93 2.92 -3.36
C GLU A 112 13.87 3.66 -4.20
N SER A 113 12.63 3.67 -3.72
CA SER A 113 11.53 4.30 -4.44
C SER A 113 10.43 4.79 -3.51
N ASN A 114 9.88 5.95 -3.83
CA ASN A 114 8.83 6.58 -3.06
C ASN A 114 7.45 5.92 -3.19
N MET A 115 7.33 4.86 -4.00
CA MET A 115 6.11 4.07 -4.15
C MET A 115 6.18 2.70 -3.46
N ILE A 116 7.32 2.35 -2.84
CA ILE A 116 7.51 1.06 -2.16
C ILE A 116 7.18 1.17 -0.67
N PHE A 117 6.42 0.19 -0.21
CA PHE A 117 6.09 -0.05 1.17
C PHE A 117 6.46 -1.48 1.57
N PHE A 118 6.86 -1.70 2.81
CA PHE A 118 7.02 -3.03 3.38
C PHE A 118 5.72 -3.46 4.05
N LYS A 119 5.07 -4.47 3.45
CA LYS A 119 3.94 -5.16 4.06
C LYS A 119 4.45 -6.03 5.22
N LYS A 120 4.03 -5.69 6.43
CA LYS A 120 4.29 -6.42 7.67
C LYS A 120 2.97 -6.97 8.24
N THR A 121 3.04 -8.07 9.00
CA THR A 121 1.89 -8.50 9.82
C THR A 121 1.63 -7.44 10.89
N PHE A 122 0.36 -7.13 11.15
CA PHE A 122 0.02 -6.11 12.15
C PHE A 122 0.43 -6.56 13.57
N THR A 123 0.06 -7.79 13.91
CA THR A 123 0.43 -8.48 15.15
C THR A 123 0.71 -9.94 14.82
N SER A 124 1.58 -10.62 15.58
CA SER A 124 1.88 -12.06 15.40
C SER A 124 0.64 -12.96 15.49
N CYS A 125 -0.42 -12.52 16.17
CA CYS A 125 -1.65 -13.30 16.38
C CYS A 125 -2.69 -13.21 15.25
N SER A 126 -2.50 -12.39 14.21
CA SER A 126 -3.48 -12.21 13.13
C SER A 126 -2.86 -12.34 11.75
N SER A 127 -3.34 -13.31 10.97
CA SER A 127 -2.89 -13.55 9.59
C SER A 127 -3.60 -12.68 8.55
N LYS A 128 -4.65 -11.94 8.94
CA LYS A 128 -5.50 -11.15 8.02
C LYS A 128 -5.32 -9.64 8.16
N ALA A 129 -4.59 -9.19 9.18
CA ALA A 129 -4.32 -7.79 9.46
C ALA A 129 -2.86 -7.45 9.17
N PHE A 130 -2.62 -6.34 8.48
CA PHE A 130 -1.30 -5.90 8.04
C PHE A 130 -1.08 -4.44 8.39
N LYS A 131 0.19 -4.04 8.45
CA LYS A 131 0.65 -2.65 8.41
C LYS A 131 1.63 -2.48 7.26
N PHE A 132 1.74 -1.26 6.75
CA PHE A 132 2.58 -0.94 5.59
C PHE A 132 3.54 0.17 5.98
N GLU A 133 4.82 -0.15 6.02
CA GLU A 133 5.87 0.81 6.34
C GLU A 133 6.44 1.42 5.07
N TYR A 134 6.66 2.72 5.05
CA TYR A 134 7.27 3.41 3.92
C TYR A 134 8.75 3.04 3.80
N SER A 135 9.17 2.63 2.61
CA SER A 135 10.52 2.07 2.42
C SER A 135 11.66 3.05 2.63
N LEU A 136 11.45 4.35 2.39
CA LEU A 136 12.50 5.37 2.52
C LEU A 136 12.57 5.98 3.92
N GLU A 137 11.66 5.62 4.83
CA GLU A 137 11.68 6.16 6.18
C GLU A 137 11.19 5.15 7.22
N GLN A 138 12.14 4.55 7.93
CA GLN A 138 11.87 3.58 9.00
C GLN A 138 10.93 4.18 10.06
N GLY A 139 9.95 3.39 10.51
CA GLY A 139 8.95 3.79 11.50
C GLY A 139 7.83 4.65 10.92
N MET A 140 7.82 4.99 9.64
CA MET A 140 6.73 5.73 8.99
C MET A 140 5.75 4.76 8.34
N PHE A 141 4.50 4.73 8.79
CA PHE A 141 3.50 3.77 8.33
C PHE A 141 2.32 4.44 7.63
N LEU A 142 1.71 3.72 6.68
CA LEU A 142 0.36 4.08 6.25
C LEU A 142 -0.60 3.99 7.44
N ALA A 143 -1.43 5.00 7.59
CA ALA A 143 -2.44 5.11 8.64
C ALA A 143 -3.66 5.87 8.12
N PHE A 144 -4.70 5.97 8.93
CA PHE A 144 -5.76 6.94 8.71
C PHE A 144 -5.85 7.97 9.83
N GLU A 145 -6.30 9.16 9.47
CA GLU A 145 -6.57 10.25 10.39
C GLU A 145 -7.91 10.88 10.05
N GLU A 146 -8.68 11.27 11.07
CA GLU A 146 -9.96 11.95 10.87
C GLU A 146 -9.73 13.46 10.81
N GLU A 147 -10.02 14.06 9.66
CA GLU A 147 -9.87 15.48 9.38
C GLU A 147 -11.08 15.94 8.55
N ASP A 148 -11.78 16.99 9.00
CA ASP A 148 -12.97 17.54 8.33
C ASP A 148 -14.06 16.48 8.03
N SER A 149 -14.28 15.56 8.97
CA SER A 149 -15.20 14.41 8.83
C SER A 149 -14.80 13.37 7.77
N LEU A 150 -13.60 13.49 7.19
CA LEU A 150 -13.01 12.51 6.28
C LEU A 150 -11.93 11.71 7.01
N ARG A 151 -11.93 10.40 6.83
CA ARG A 151 -10.91 9.50 7.39
C ARG A 151 -9.82 9.27 6.35
N LYS A 152 -8.95 10.26 6.19
CA LYS A 152 -7.96 10.32 5.12
C LYS A 152 -6.83 9.32 5.35
N LEU A 153 -6.34 8.71 4.27
CA LEU A 153 -5.11 7.92 4.27
C LEU A 153 -3.90 8.86 4.36
N ILE A 154 -3.03 8.60 5.33
CA ILE A 154 -1.85 9.43 5.62
C ILE A 154 -0.62 8.55 5.87
N LEU A 155 0.54 9.21 6.02
CA LEU A 155 1.72 8.64 6.65
C LEU A 155 1.83 9.12 8.10
N LYS A 156 2.07 8.19 9.01
CA LYS A 156 2.23 8.44 10.44
C LYS A 156 3.52 7.82 10.94
N LYS A 157 4.35 8.63 11.62
CA LYS A 157 5.55 8.17 12.29
C LYS A 157 5.17 7.53 13.62
N LEU A 158 5.56 6.28 13.83
CA LEU A 158 5.46 5.61 15.13
C LEU A 158 6.79 5.77 15.90
N PRO A 159 6.73 6.08 17.21
CA PRO A 159 7.92 6.19 18.07
C PRO A 159 8.75 4.92 18.12
N ARG A 160 8.09 3.75 18.07
CA ARG A 160 8.71 2.43 18.09
C ARG A 160 8.01 1.48 17.13
N GLU A 161 8.75 0.55 16.54
CA GLU A 161 8.18 -0.43 15.60
C GLU A 161 7.21 -1.42 16.25
N ASP A 162 7.35 -1.68 17.54
CA ASP A 162 6.51 -2.59 18.35
C ASP A 162 5.26 -1.90 18.91
N GLU A 163 5.14 -0.58 18.75
CA GLU A 163 3.95 0.15 19.15
C GLU A 163 2.74 -0.26 18.30
N VAL A 164 1.64 -0.59 18.97
CA VAL A 164 0.39 -1.00 18.33
C VAL A 164 -0.50 0.22 18.20
N ASP A 165 -0.55 0.76 16.98
CA ASP A 165 -1.49 1.81 16.60
C ASP A 165 -2.54 1.24 15.65
N GLU A 166 -3.79 1.11 16.12
CA GLU A 166 -4.90 0.56 15.34
C GLU A 166 -5.22 1.39 14.08
N THR A 167 -4.79 2.66 14.00
CA THR A 167 -4.94 3.48 12.79
C THR A 167 -4.08 2.98 11.62
N THR A 168 -3.03 2.22 11.92
CA THR A 168 -2.12 1.61 10.92
C THR A 168 -2.57 0.22 10.47
N LYS A 169 -3.71 -0.27 10.97
CA LYS A 169 -4.20 -1.62 10.72
C LYS A 169 -5.07 -1.69 9.48
N PHE A 170 -4.64 -2.50 8.53
CA PHE A 170 -5.36 -2.79 7.30
C PHE A 170 -5.80 -4.25 7.29
N VAL A 171 -7.10 -4.47 7.14
CA VAL A 171 -7.69 -5.79 6.92
C VAL A 171 -7.95 -5.94 5.43
N THR A 172 -7.39 -6.99 4.83
CA THR A 172 -7.63 -7.28 3.41
C THR A 172 -8.79 -8.26 3.26
N SER A 173 -9.74 -7.97 2.37
CA SER A 173 -10.75 -8.94 1.93
C SER A 173 -10.59 -9.26 0.45
N ARG A 174 -11.12 -10.43 0.05
CA ARG A 174 -11.38 -10.77 -1.35
C ARG A 174 -12.84 -10.43 -1.63
N ASN A 175 -13.15 -9.89 -2.80
CA ASN A 175 -14.50 -10.00 -3.32
C ASN A 175 -14.57 -11.27 -4.14
N GLU A 176 -15.35 -12.25 -3.71
CA GLU A 176 -15.44 -13.58 -4.33
C GLU A 176 -16.44 -13.65 -5.50
N ARG A 177 -16.85 -12.50 -6.06
CA ARG A 177 -17.85 -12.45 -7.14
C ARG A 177 -17.25 -12.44 -8.55
N HIS A 178 -16.38 -13.40 -8.84
CA HIS A 178 -16.17 -13.85 -10.22
C HIS A 178 -16.60 -15.32 -10.30
N ASN A 179 -17.81 -15.55 -10.80
CA ASN A 179 -18.26 -16.71 -11.59
C ASN A 179 -19.79 -16.61 -11.81
N LEU A 180 -20.17 -15.97 -12.92
CA LEU A 180 -21.35 -16.33 -13.70
C LEU A 180 -20.90 -16.41 -15.16
#